data_AF-A0A809PQA0-F1
#
_entry.id   AF-A0A809PQA0-F1
#
_cell.length_a   1.000
_cell.length_b   1.000
_cell.length_c   1.000
_cell.angle_alpha   90.00
_cell.angle_beta   90.00
_cell.angle_gamma   90.00
#
_symmetry.space_group_name_H-M   'P 1'
#
loop_
_entity.id
_entity.type
_entity.pdbx_description
1 polymer ?
#
loop_
_entity_poly.entity_id
_entity_poly.type
_entity_poly.pdbx_seq_one_letter_code
_entity_poly.pdbx_strand_id
1 'polypeptide(L)'
;MKQAEAHLRDWFKANIKGALPSGTIRCKLDSGFIGYSGSITSGEQDRVKTDIYNFTSDTQEDEGSFSQLMEALWDASRSEPLGPLYHCNIDVLPEGGIQLHYFWEGTPFSSVRELETDSRRSAPSFVYRRRYDAALIAQIKDYELDDGLYFFIPARVEAGKPISEPMLEIYATLDWQGDVNNGAMNQYFARAQSDTSGIERAHLYGPTYRGLQRIGHEAGAALYAESIALYAHFYDRVEQARDALGIAALPKTEQTDIMSRYYAINDSIESARQAYIRAHIAELEQEE
;
A
#
# COMPACT_ATOMS: atom_id res chain seq x y z
N MET A 1 11.87 -22.51 -6.31
CA MET A 1 10.74 -22.59 -7.28
C MET A 1 10.23 -23.98 -7.64
N LYS A 2 11.01 -24.88 -8.26
CA LYS A 2 10.49 -26.12 -8.88
C LYS A 2 9.56 -27.00 -8.03
N GLN A 3 9.85 -27.13 -6.73
CA GLN A 3 9.00 -27.90 -5.82
C GLN A 3 7.63 -27.24 -5.60
N ALA A 4 7.59 -25.93 -5.40
CA ALA A 4 6.34 -25.17 -5.24
C ALA A 4 5.49 -25.27 -6.53
N GLU A 5 6.11 -25.19 -7.71
CA GLU A 5 5.42 -25.39 -8.98
C GLU A 5 4.81 -26.80 -9.10
N ALA A 6 5.56 -27.83 -8.69
CA ALA A 6 5.07 -29.20 -8.74
C ALA A 6 3.85 -29.39 -7.82
N HIS A 7 3.91 -28.86 -6.59
CA HIS A 7 2.79 -28.91 -5.66
C HIS A 7 1.55 -28.18 -6.21
N LEU A 8 1.74 -26.99 -6.79
CA LEU A 8 0.65 -26.23 -7.41
C LEU A 8 0.01 -27.01 -8.58
N ARG A 9 0.84 -27.62 -9.44
CA ARG A 9 0.39 -28.47 -10.56
C ARG A 9 -0.42 -29.67 -10.08
N ASP A 10 0.06 -30.35 -9.04
CA ASP A 10 -0.62 -31.53 -8.51
C ASP A 10 -1.91 -31.16 -7.78
N TRP A 11 -1.94 -30.02 -7.11
CA TRP A 11 -3.16 -29.47 -6.53
C TRP A 11 -4.22 -29.17 -7.59
N PHE A 12 -3.86 -28.55 -8.71
CA PHE A 12 -4.78 -28.27 -9.82
C PHE A 12 -5.39 -29.55 -10.40
N LYS A 13 -4.60 -30.62 -10.54
CA LYS A 13 -5.10 -31.94 -11.00
C LYS A 13 -6.07 -32.58 -10.01
N ALA A 14 -5.84 -32.39 -8.71
CA ALA A 14 -6.63 -33.03 -7.66
C ALA A 14 -7.95 -32.28 -7.36
N ASN A 15 -7.97 -30.94 -7.51
CA ASN A 15 -9.03 -30.10 -6.97
C ASN A 15 -9.96 -29.45 -8.00
N ILE A 16 -9.64 -29.47 -9.30
CA ILE A 16 -10.57 -28.98 -10.32
C ILE A 16 -11.64 -30.04 -10.62
N LYS A 17 -12.92 -29.66 -10.44
CA LYS A 17 -14.07 -30.52 -10.68
C LYS A 17 -14.44 -30.54 -12.17
N GLY A 18 -14.51 -31.75 -12.77
CA GLY A 18 -15.02 -31.94 -14.14
C GLY A 18 -13.98 -31.72 -15.25
N ALA A 19 -14.44 -31.50 -16.49
CA ALA A 19 -13.55 -31.16 -17.60
C ALA A 19 -12.90 -29.79 -17.34
N LEU A 20 -11.57 -29.75 -17.29
CA LEU A 20 -10.79 -28.54 -17.00
C LEU A 20 -11.20 -27.41 -17.96
N PRO A 21 -11.88 -26.37 -17.45
CA PRO A 21 -12.26 -25.26 -18.29
C PRO A 21 -10.99 -24.48 -18.64
N SER A 22 -10.82 -24.11 -19.91
CA SER A 22 -9.62 -23.36 -20.31
C SER A 22 -9.75 -21.90 -19.92
N GLY A 23 -8.63 -21.28 -19.54
CA GLY A 23 -8.65 -19.88 -19.14
C GLY A 23 -7.41 -19.45 -18.37
N THR A 24 -7.47 -18.23 -17.83
CA THR A 24 -6.34 -17.62 -17.14
C THR A 24 -6.76 -17.18 -15.75
N ILE A 25 -5.98 -17.60 -14.75
CA ILE A 25 -6.06 -17.11 -13.38
C ILE A 25 -4.91 -16.13 -13.17
N ARG A 26 -5.22 -14.90 -12.79
CA ARG A 26 -4.22 -13.86 -12.51
C ARG A 26 -3.97 -13.79 -11.02
N CYS A 27 -2.75 -14.06 -10.59
CA CYS A 27 -2.34 -14.04 -9.20
C CYS A 27 -1.41 -12.86 -8.95
N LYS A 28 -1.79 -12.01 -7.98
CA LYS A 28 -1.01 -10.89 -7.47
C LYS A 28 -0.34 -11.33 -6.19
N LEU A 29 0.95 -11.06 -6.12
CA LEU A 29 1.85 -11.59 -5.10
C LEU A 29 2.78 -10.47 -4.63
N ASP A 30 2.31 -9.23 -4.75
CA ASP A 30 3.12 -8.03 -4.57
C ASP A 30 3.22 -7.68 -3.08
N SER A 31 4.43 -7.36 -2.63
CA SER A 31 4.73 -7.14 -1.21
C SER A 31 4.28 -8.29 -0.27
N GLY A 32 4.23 -9.53 -0.77
CA GLY A 32 3.76 -10.69 -0.02
C GLY A 32 2.23 -10.73 0.17
N PHE A 33 1.50 -9.74 -0.34
CA PHE A 33 0.05 -9.80 -0.41
C PHE A 33 -0.38 -10.74 -1.54
N ILE A 34 -1.14 -11.76 -1.18
CA ILE A 34 -1.63 -12.76 -2.11
C ILE A 34 -3.10 -12.49 -2.39
N GLY A 35 -3.38 -12.13 -3.63
CA GLY A 35 -4.74 -12.00 -4.13
C GLY A 35 -4.84 -12.49 -5.56
N TYR A 36 -5.90 -13.18 -5.92
CA TYR A 36 -6.08 -13.70 -7.28
C TYR A 36 -7.45 -13.33 -7.81
N SER A 37 -7.52 -13.25 -9.14
CA SER A 37 -8.74 -13.00 -9.87
C SER A 37 -8.64 -13.73 -11.20
N GLY A 38 -9.68 -14.48 -11.57
CA GLY A 38 -9.67 -15.31 -12.77
C GLY A 38 -10.91 -15.14 -13.62
N SER A 39 -10.78 -15.45 -14.90
CA SER A 39 -11.91 -15.78 -15.76
C SER A 39 -11.58 -17.10 -16.44
N ILE A 40 -12.31 -18.15 -16.09
CA ILE A 40 -12.15 -19.47 -16.69
C ILE A 40 -13.38 -19.72 -17.55
N THR A 41 -13.18 -20.10 -18.81
CA THR A 41 -14.28 -20.35 -19.74
C THR A 41 -14.51 -21.85 -19.82
N SER A 42 -15.59 -22.34 -19.21
CA SER A 42 -16.10 -23.68 -19.47
C SER A 42 -16.93 -23.67 -20.74
N GLY A 43 -16.73 -24.63 -21.64
CA GLY A 43 -17.31 -24.69 -23.00
C GLY A 43 -18.84 -24.66 -23.14
N GLU A 44 -19.60 -24.41 -22.07
CA GLU A 44 -21.06 -24.25 -22.11
C GLU A 44 -21.56 -22.87 -21.63
N GLN A 45 -20.70 -21.98 -21.13
CA GLN A 45 -21.12 -20.64 -20.68
C GLN A 45 -20.16 -19.54 -21.16
N ASP A 46 -20.73 -18.59 -21.90
CA ASP A 46 -20.07 -17.34 -22.28
C ASP A 46 -19.49 -16.62 -21.04
N ARG A 47 -18.16 -16.41 -21.06
CA ARG A 47 -17.36 -15.48 -20.24
C ARG A 47 -18.02 -14.98 -18.94
N VAL A 48 -17.94 -15.76 -17.87
CA VAL A 48 -18.24 -15.28 -16.52
C VAL A 48 -16.92 -15.08 -15.77
N LYS A 49 -16.61 -13.84 -15.35
CA LYS A 49 -15.60 -13.58 -14.32
C LYS A 49 -16.04 -14.33 -13.07
N THR A 50 -15.27 -15.32 -12.66
CA THR A 50 -15.71 -16.25 -11.62
C THR A 50 -14.52 -16.52 -10.70
N ASP A 51 -14.74 -16.41 -9.39
CA ASP A 51 -13.71 -16.67 -8.38
C ASP A 51 -13.24 -18.13 -8.49
N ILE A 52 -11.94 -18.38 -8.25
CA ILE A 52 -11.32 -19.71 -8.37
C ILE A 52 -12.02 -20.73 -7.46
N TYR A 53 -12.51 -20.26 -6.31
CA TYR A 53 -13.26 -21.04 -5.32
C TYR A 53 -14.55 -21.65 -5.85
N ASN A 54 -15.11 -21.11 -6.93
CA ASN A 54 -16.29 -21.69 -7.56
C ASN A 54 -15.96 -22.93 -8.42
N PHE A 55 -14.69 -23.14 -8.75
CA PHE A 55 -14.23 -24.26 -9.58
C PHE A 55 -13.42 -25.29 -8.81
N THR A 56 -13.05 -24.97 -7.58
CA THR A 56 -12.26 -25.84 -6.70
C THR A 56 -13.16 -26.45 -5.63
N SER A 57 -12.75 -27.59 -5.06
CA SER A 57 -13.33 -28.08 -3.80
C SER A 57 -12.87 -27.31 -2.57
N ASP A 58 -11.94 -26.37 -2.76
CA ASP A 58 -11.25 -25.64 -1.69
C ASP A 58 -12.21 -24.78 -0.86
N THR A 59 -12.11 -24.91 0.46
CA THR A 59 -12.63 -23.94 1.42
C THR A 59 -11.43 -23.16 1.97
N GLN A 60 -11.57 -21.86 2.27
CA GLN A 60 -10.44 -20.96 2.57
C GLN A 60 -9.54 -21.37 3.76
N GLU A 61 -9.85 -22.46 4.46
CA GLU A 61 -9.25 -22.85 5.75
C GLU A 61 -8.47 -24.18 5.72
N ASP A 62 -8.37 -24.88 4.59
CA ASP A 62 -7.67 -26.18 4.54
C ASP A 62 -6.14 -26.05 4.31
N GLU A 63 -5.36 -26.92 4.96
CA GLU A 63 -3.94 -27.11 4.65
C GLU A 63 -3.77 -27.55 3.19
N GLY A 64 -2.94 -26.84 2.43
CA GLY A 64 -2.80 -27.04 0.99
C GLY A 64 -3.80 -26.26 0.14
N SER A 65 -4.47 -25.24 0.70
CA SER A 65 -5.30 -24.30 -0.07
C SER A 65 -4.52 -23.56 -1.14
N PHE A 66 -5.23 -23.03 -2.14
CA PHE A 66 -4.62 -22.28 -3.25
C PHE A 66 -3.75 -21.11 -2.76
N SER A 67 -4.23 -20.35 -1.77
CA SER A 67 -3.49 -19.22 -1.20
C SER A 67 -2.15 -19.63 -0.60
N GLN A 68 -2.11 -20.74 0.16
CA GLN A 68 -0.86 -21.26 0.76
C GLN A 68 0.12 -21.75 -0.31
N LEU A 69 -0.38 -22.34 -1.40
CA LEU A 69 0.47 -22.76 -2.51
C LEU A 69 1.06 -21.56 -3.26
N MET A 70 0.27 -20.49 -3.42
CA MET A 70 0.74 -19.24 -4.00
C MET A 70 1.75 -18.52 -3.08
N GLU A 71 1.59 -18.63 -1.76
CA GLU A 71 2.56 -18.13 -0.77
C GLU A 71 3.87 -18.89 -0.86
N ALA A 72 3.82 -20.22 -0.85
CA ALA A 72 4.99 -21.06 -1.03
C ALA A 72 5.70 -20.79 -2.38
N LEU A 73 4.94 -20.51 -3.44
CA LEU A 73 5.50 -20.12 -4.73
C LEU A 73 6.20 -18.76 -4.65
N TRP A 74 5.57 -17.76 -4.02
CA TRP A 74 6.15 -16.44 -3.83
C TRP A 74 7.42 -16.49 -2.97
N ASP A 75 7.40 -17.19 -1.84
CA ASP A 75 8.57 -17.37 -0.98
C ASP A 75 9.71 -18.06 -1.72
N ALA A 76 9.40 -19.14 -2.43
CA ALA A 76 10.39 -19.88 -3.21
C ALA A 76 10.94 -19.08 -4.41
N SER A 77 10.28 -17.97 -4.79
CA SER A 77 10.73 -17.06 -5.84
C SER A 77 11.79 -16.07 -5.37
N ARG A 78 11.89 -15.81 -4.06
CA ARG A 78 12.83 -14.84 -3.49
C ARG A 78 14.30 -15.22 -3.73
N SER A 79 14.58 -16.50 -3.91
CA SER A 79 15.92 -17.01 -4.23
C SER A 79 16.25 -17.00 -5.73
N GLU A 80 15.31 -16.64 -6.59
CA GLU A 80 15.54 -16.57 -8.04
C GLU A 80 16.32 -15.30 -8.42
N PRO A 81 17.08 -15.28 -9.52
CA PRO A 81 17.94 -14.15 -9.89
C PRO A 81 17.22 -12.80 -10.05
N LEU A 82 15.95 -12.82 -10.46
CA LEU A 82 15.10 -11.63 -10.62
C LEU A 82 14.07 -11.49 -9.48
N GLY A 83 14.13 -12.37 -8.48
CA GLY A 83 13.13 -12.51 -7.44
C GLY A 83 13.00 -11.29 -6.51
N PRO A 84 11.87 -11.18 -5.78
CA PRO A 84 10.69 -12.06 -5.86
C PRO A 84 9.84 -11.81 -7.11
N LEU A 85 8.89 -12.70 -7.36
CA LEU A 85 7.79 -12.45 -8.30
C LEU A 85 6.74 -11.53 -7.66
N TYR A 86 6.11 -10.66 -8.46
CA TYR A 86 5.00 -9.81 -8.00
C TYR A 86 3.68 -10.16 -8.68
N HIS A 87 3.74 -10.93 -9.78
CA HIS A 87 2.58 -11.42 -10.49
C HIS A 87 2.84 -12.80 -11.10
N CYS A 88 1.80 -13.62 -11.17
CA CYS A 88 1.81 -14.90 -11.85
C CYS A 88 0.49 -15.12 -12.59
N ASN A 89 0.55 -15.29 -13.91
CA ASN A 89 -0.60 -15.80 -14.67
C ASN A 89 -0.51 -17.32 -14.75
N ILE A 90 -1.61 -17.99 -14.41
CA ILE A 90 -1.77 -19.43 -14.52
C ILE A 90 -2.77 -19.68 -15.65
N ASP A 91 -2.25 -20.16 -16.77
CA ASP A 91 -3.07 -20.56 -17.91
C ASP A 91 -3.43 -22.03 -17.77
N VAL A 92 -4.73 -22.31 -17.64
CA VAL A 92 -5.31 -23.65 -17.65
C VAL A 92 -5.60 -24.00 -19.11
N LEU A 93 -4.86 -24.97 -19.63
CA LEU A 93 -4.95 -25.46 -21.01
C LEU A 93 -6.06 -26.51 -21.15
N PRO A 94 -6.56 -26.74 -22.38
CA PRO A 94 -7.36 -27.92 -22.68
C PRO A 94 -6.67 -29.20 -22.18
N GLU A 95 -7.45 -30.17 -21.70
CA GLU A 95 -6.97 -31.45 -21.14
C GLU A 95 -6.22 -31.34 -19.80
N GLY A 96 -6.21 -30.16 -19.17
CA GLY A 96 -5.76 -30.01 -17.78
C GLY A 96 -4.29 -29.70 -17.58
N GLY A 97 -3.56 -29.38 -18.65
CA GLY A 97 -2.24 -28.79 -18.51
C GLY A 97 -2.33 -27.40 -17.85
N ILE A 98 -1.32 -27.03 -17.07
CA ILE A 98 -1.18 -25.64 -16.61
C ILE A 98 0.14 -25.03 -17.11
N GLN A 99 0.11 -23.78 -17.51
CA GLN A 99 1.29 -22.97 -17.82
C GLN A 99 1.36 -21.82 -16.83
N LEU A 100 2.57 -21.52 -16.36
CA LEU A 100 2.83 -20.48 -15.38
C LEU A 100 3.67 -19.40 -16.06
N HIS A 101 3.18 -18.17 -16.04
CA HIS A 101 3.86 -17.00 -16.57
C HIS A 101 4.18 -16.06 -15.41
N TYR A 102 5.47 -15.86 -15.16
CA TYR A 102 5.96 -15.09 -14.02
C TYR A 102 6.36 -13.69 -14.42
N PHE A 103 6.07 -12.75 -13.53
CA PHE A 103 6.54 -11.37 -13.62
C PHE A 103 7.32 -11.05 -12.35
N TRP A 104 8.54 -10.56 -12.55
CA TRP A 104 9.56 -10.48 -11.52
C TRP A 104 9.83 -9.04 -11.13
N GLU A 105 10.00 -8.78 -9.84
CA GLU A 105 10.33 -7.44 -9.36
C GLU A 105 11.68 -7.00 -9.93
N GLY A 106 12.66 -7.90 -10.06
CA GLY A 106 13.99 -7.62 -10.63
C GLY A 106 14.02 -7.38 -12.13
N THR A 107 12.88 -7.47 -12.85
CA THR A 107 12.85 -7.25 -14.31
C THR A 107 13.17 -5.78 -14.62
N PRO A 108 14.17 -5.47 -15.47
CA PRO A 108 14.41 -4.10 -15.92
C PRO A 108 13.21 -3.58 -16.73
N PHE A 109 12.80 -2.34 -16.47
CA PHE A 109 11.71 -1.67 -17.19
C PHE A 109 12.07 -0.21 -17.43
N SER A 110 11.66 0.35 -18.57
CA SER A 110 11.87 1.78 -18.88
C SER A 110 10.64 2.62 -18.51
N SER A 111 9.46 2.00 -18.54
CA SER A 111 8.18 2.62 -18.19
C SER A 111 7.38 1.69 -17.28
N VAL A 112 6.66 2.25 -16.30
CA VAL A 112 5.73 1.47 -15.47
C VAL A 112 4.57 0.89 -16.28
N ARG A 113 4.34 1.39 -17.49
CA ARG A 113 3.34 0.86 -18.43
C ARG A 113 3.75 -0.48 -19.05
N GLU A 114 5.01 -0.86 -18.95
CA GLU A 114 5.52 -2.17 -19.39
C GLU A 114 5.23 -3.27 -18.35
N LEU A 115 4.86 -2.89 -17.13
CA LEU A 115 4.60 -3.80 -16.03
C LEU A 115 3.13 -4.21 -16.00
N GLU A 116 2.88 -5.47 -15.61
CA GLU A 116 1.53 -5.88 -15.22
C GLU A 116 1.01 -5.05 -14.05
N THR A 117 -0.16 -4.44 -14.22
CA THR A 117 -0.78 -3.60 -13.20
C THR A 117 -1.46 -4.43 -12.12
N ASP A 118 -1.69 -3.82 -10.97
CA ASP A 118 -2.44 -4.41 -9.88
C ASP A 118 -3.98 -4.51 -10.16
N SER A 119 -4.78 -4.80 -9.13
CA SER A 119 -6.26 -4.88 -9.24
C SER A 119 -6.91 -3.57 -9.66
N ARG A 120 -6.31 -2.47 -9.22
CA ARG A 120 -6.79 -1.11 -9.38
C ARG A 120 -6.27 -0.47 -10.66
N ARG A 121 -5.51 -1.23 -11.47
CA ARG A 121 -4.79 -0.76 -12.66
C ARG A 121 -3.76 0.31 -12.32
N SER A 122 -3.09 0.11 -11.19
CA SER A 122 -2.00 0.92 -10.64
C SER A 122 -0.67 0.22 -10.84
N ALA A 123 0.43 0.96 -10.69
CA ALA A 123 1.75 0.35 -10.71
C ALA A 123 1.91 -0.63 -9.52
N PRO A 124 2.65 -1.74 -9.68
CA PRO A 124 2.99 -2.61 -8.57
C PRO A 124 3.76 -1.87 -7.47
N SER A 125 3.49 -2.20 -6.21
CA SER A 125 4.07 -1.54 -5.04
C SER A 125 5.59 -1.62 -4.98
N PHE A 126 6.21 -2.69 -5.49
CA PHE A 126 7.67 -2.80 -5.57
C PHE A 126 8.32 -1.63 -6.34
N VAL A 127 7.61 -1.03 -7.29
CA VAL A 127 8.11 0.13 -8.04
C VAL A 127 8.29 1.30 -7.08
N TYR A 128 7.28 1.58 -6.25
CA TYR A 128 7.33 2.66 -5.26
C TYR A 128 8.34 2.39 -4.14
N ARG A 129 8.51 1.13 -3.72
CA ARG A 129 9.54 0.77 -2.72
C ARG A 129 10.95 1.08 -3.21
N ARG A 130 11.20 1.00 -4.51
CA ARG A 130 12.52 1.25 -5.12
C ARG A 130 12.77 2.72 -5.37
N ARG A 131 11.78 3.44 -5.90
CA ARG A 131 11.96 4.82 -6.32
C ARG A 131 10.69 5.63 -6.14
N TYR A 132 10.88 6.91 -5.87
CA TYR A 132 9.84 7.92 -5.84
C TYR A 132 10.39 9.20 -6.48
N ASP A 133 10.53 9.15 -7.81
CA ASP A 133 11.24 10.12 -8.64
C ASP A 133 10.32 10.83 -9.66
N ALA A 134 10.82 11.89 -10.29
CA ALA A 134 10.05 12.63 -11.29
C ALA A 134 9.55 11.76 -12.46
N ALA A 135 10.35 10.76 -12.88
CA ALA A 135 10.02 9.90 -14.01
C ALA A 135 8.84 8.95 -13.69
N LEU A 136 8.77 8.44 -12.47
CA LEU A 136 7.67 7.62 -11.97
C LEU A 136 6.41 8.48 -11.80
N ILE A 137 6.54 9.62 -11.12
CA ILE A 137 5.42 10.52 -10.81
C ILE A 137 4.73 11.02 -12.09
N ALA A 138 5.49 11.25 -13.17
CA ALA A 138 4.94 11.63 -14.46
C ALA A 138 4.07 10.55 -15.14
N GLN A 139 4.17 9.29 -14.70
CA GLN A 139 3.50 8.15 -15.34
C GLN A 139 2.31 7.58 -14.57
N ILE A 140 2.17 7.95 -13.28
CA ILE A 140 1.12 7.45 -12.39
C ILE A 140 0.00 8.48 -12.16
N LYS A 141 -1.16 8.01 -11.71
CA LYS A 141 -2.32 8.85 -11.40
C LYS A 141 -2.17 9.51 -10.03
N ASP A 142 -2.99 10.53 -9.76
CA ASP A 142 -2.89 11.32 -8.52
C ASP A 142 -3.09 10.49 -7.25
N TYR A 143 -4.06 9.58 -7.26
CA TYR A 143 -4.27 8.68 -6.12
C TYR A 143 -3.08 7.75 -5.86
N GLU A 144 -2.25 7.46 -6.87
CA GLU A 144 -1.07 6.60 -6.73
C GLU A 144 0.12 7.34 -6.09
N LEU A 145 0.06 8.67 -5.95
CA LEU A 145 1.10 9.47 -5.30
C LEU A 145 1.19 9.11 -3.82
N ASP A 146 0.04 9.09 -3.15
CA ASP A 146 -0.06 8.77 -1.73
C ASP A 146 0.24 7.29 -1.49
N ASP A 147 -0.28 6.39 -2.32
CA ASP A 147 0.09 4.97 -2.29
C ASP A 147 1.62 4.82 -2.42
N GLY A 148 2.24 5.57 -3.34
CA GLY A 148 3.68 5.53 -3.53
C GLY A 148 4.48 5.95 -2.30
N LEU A 149 4.06 7.02 -1.60
CA LEU A 149 4.68 7.41 -0.32
C LEU A 149 4.49 6.34 0.77
N TYR A 150 3.32 5.72 0.83
CA TYR A 150 3.02 4.64 1.78
C TYR A 150 3.93 3.42 1.59
N PHE A 151 4.44 3.17 0.39
CA PHE A 151 5.39 2.10 0.15
C PHE A 151 6.85 2.55 0.22
N PHE A 152 7.16 3.74 -0.29
CA PHE A 152 8.54 4.24 -0.36
C PHE A 152 9.13 4.54 1.02
N ILE A 153 8.37 5.20 1.90
CA ILE A 153 8.89 5.63 3.21
C ILE A 153 9.18 4.46 4.13
N PRO A 154 8.27 3.49 4.34
CA PRO A 154 8.60 2.30 5.12
C PRO A 154 9.81 1.54 4.57
N ALA A 155 9.93 1.41 3.25
CA ALA A 155 11.08 0.75 2.63
C ALA A 155 12.41 1.48 2.92
N ARG A 156 12.42 2.81 2.95
CA ARG A 156 13.60 3.61 3.36
C ARG A 156 13.94 3.36 4.83
N VAL A 157 12.94 3.37 5.71
CA VAL A 157 13.12 3.14 7.15
C VAL A 157 13.69 1.74 7.40
N GLU A 158 13.11 0.71 6.79
CA GLU A 158 13.56 -0.69 6.90
C GLU A 158 15.01 -0.85 6.43
N ALA A 159 15.39 -0.17 5.34
CA ALA A 159 16.74 -0.18 4.80
C ALA A 159 17.74 0.69 5.59
N GLY A 160 17.30 1.38 6.65
CA GLY A 160 18.14 2.34 7.39
C GLY A 160 18.61 3.52 6.53
N LYS A 161 17.89 3.81 5.44
CA LYS A 161 18.21 4.90 4.52
C LYS A 161 17.60 6.22 5.05
N PRO A 162 18.29 7.37 4.89
CA PRO A 162 17.80 8.64 5.38
C PRO A 162 16.49 9.05 4.68
N ILE A 163 15.73 9.98 5.26
CA ILE A 163 14.57 10.59 4.59
C ILE A 163 14.78 12.09 4.67
N SER A 164 14.72 12.78 3.53
CA SER A 164 14.79 14.24 3.48
C SER A 164 13.64 14.85 4.27
N GLU A 165 13.90 15.98 4.92
CA GLU A 165 12.88 16.65 5.74
C GLU A 165 11.61 17.00 4.94
N PRO A 166 11.68 17.56 3.71
CA PRO A 166 10.47 17.80 2.91
C PRO A 166 9.66 16.53 2.66
N MET A 167 10.33 15.40 2.37
CA MET A 167 9.64 14.13 2.15
C MET A 167 8.97 13.61 3.42
N LEU A 168 9.67 13.70 4.56
CA LEU A 168 9.12 13.29 5.85
C LEU A 168 7.91 14.14 6.24
N GLU A 169 7.96 15.45 5.99
CA GLU A 169 6.85 16.37 6.23
C GLU A 169 5.62 16.01 5.40
N ILE A 170 5.79 15.73 4.10
CA ILE A 170 4.68 15.31 3.24
C ILE A 170 4.11 13.96 3.71
N TYR A 171 4.96 12.97 3.96
CA TYR A 171 4.55 11.66 4.47
C TYR A 171 3.81 11.78 5.81
N ALA A 172 4.27 12.63 6.73
CA ALA A 172 3.65 12.80 8.03
C ALA A 172 2.22 13.36 7.95
N THR A 173 1.87 14.12 6.90
CA THR A 173 0.48 14.52 6.65
C THR A 173 -0.39 13.36 6.19
N LEU A 174 0.17 12.49 5.34
CA LEU A 174 -0.51 11.31 4.82
C LEU A 174 -0.77 10.28 5.93
N ASP A 175 0.25 9.99 6.74
CA ASP A 175 0.15 9.08 7.87
C ASP A 175 -0.86 9.58 8.92
N TRP A 176 -0.92 10.90 9.16
CA TRP A 176 -1.95 11.50 9.99
C TRP A 176 -3.36 11.28 9.43
N GLN A 177 -3.60 11.59 8.15
CA GLN A 177 -4.91 11.35 7.54
C GLN A 177 -5.27 9.85 7.56
N GLY A 178 -4.31 8.97 7.32
CA GLY A 178 -4.51 7.52 7.37
C GLY A 178 -5.05 7.04 8.72
N ASP A 179 -4.41 7.45 9.82
CA ASP A 179 -4.87 7.09 11.16
C ASP A 179 -6.21 7.73 11.52
N VAL A 180 -6.43 8.99 11.16
CA VAL A 180 -7.69 9.68 11.46
C VAL A 180 -8.85 9.07 10.68
N ASN A 181 -8.63 8.70 9.41
CA ASN A 181 -9.64 8.06 8.58
C ASN A 181 -10.00 6.64 9.07
N ASN A 182 -9.05 5.95 9.70
CA ASN A 182 -9.24 4.58 10.18
C ASN A 182 -9.82 4.51 11.61
N GLY A 183 -9.39 5.38 12.52
CA GLY A 183 -9.83 5.33 13.93
C GLY A 183 -9.90 6.69 14.63
N ALA A 184 -10.17 7.75 13.88
CA ALA A 184 -10.28 9.13 14.36
C ALA A 184 -8.97 9.68 14.97
N MET A 185 -9.00 10.93 15.45
CA MET A 185 -7.83 11.60 16.06
C MET A 185 -7.21 10.79 17.20
N ASN A 186 -8.03 10.07 17.98
CA ASN A 186 -7.51 9.26 19.07
C ASN A 186 -6.60 8.14 18.58
N GLN A 187 -6.88 7.50 17.44
CA GLN A 187 -5.98 6.47 16.91
C GLN A 187 -4.59 7.05 16.62
N TYR A 188 -4.52 8.21 15.97
CA TYR A 188 -3.25 8.87 15.67
C TYR A 188 -2.46 9.22 16.93
N PHE A 189 -3.10 9.84 17.93
CA PHE A 189 -2.41 10.29 19.13
C PHE A 189 -2.10 9.15 20.11
N ALA A 190 -2.93 8.10 20.18
CA ALA A 190 -2.76 6.97 21.10
C ALA A 190 -1.63 6.00 20.67
N ARG A 191 -1.35 5.89 19.37
CA ARG A 191 -0.28 5.03 18.85
C ARG A 191 1.11 5.56 19.24
N ALA A 192 2.01 4.64 19.56
CA ALA A 192 3.41 4.98 19.86
C ALA A 192 4.27 5.13 18.60
N GLN A 193 3.87 4.49 17.50
CA GLN A 193 4.57 4.46 16.22
C GLN A 193 3.55 4.53 15.08
N SER A 194 3.99 4.99 13.91
CA SER A 194 3.25 4.81 12.66
C SER A 194 3.07 3.32 12.39
N ASP A 195 1.84 2.94 12.08
CA ASP A 195 1.46 1.55 11.75
C ASP A 195 2.04 1.08 10.42
N THR A 196 2.36 2.03 9.53
CA THR A 196 2.87 1.71 8.20
C THR A 196 4.39 1.76 8.12
N SER A 197 5.02 2.77 8.72
CA SER A 197 6.49 2.94 8.64
C SER A 197 7.26 2.50 9.87
N GLY A 198 6.59 2.30 11.02
CA GLY A 198 7.27 2.05 12.30
C GLY A 198 8.00 3.27 12.88
N ILE A 199 7.94 4.44 12.23
CA ILE A 199 8.53 5.68 12.77
C ILE A 199 7.83 6.03 14.09
N GLU A 200 8.60 6.38 15.11
CA GLU A 200 8.05 6.85 16.38
C GLU A 200 7.11 8.04 16.19
N ARG A 201 5.91 7.93 16.76
CA ARG A 201 4.84 8.92 16.60
C ARG A 201 5.29 10.32 17.05
N ALA A 202 6.11 10.39 18.10
CA ALA A 202 6.67 11.64 18.61
C ALA A 202 7.52 12.39 17.55
N HIS A 203 8.20 11.66 16.65
CA HIS A 203 8.99 12.23 15.57
C HIS A 203 8.14 12.71 14.39
N LEU A 204 6.86 12.36 14.33
CA LEU A 204 5.96 12.76 13.25
C LEU A 204 5.14 14.00 13.58
N TYR A 205 4.96 14.37 14.86
CA TYR A 205 4.11 15.49 15.22
C TYR A 205 4.54 16.83 14.61
N GLY A 206 5.83 17.15 14.72
CA GLY A 206 6.38 18.36 14.10
C GLY A 206 6.32 18.33 12.58
N PRO A 207 6.80 17.26 11.92
CA PRO A 207 6.68 17.09 10.48
C PRO A 207 5.25 17.16 9.94
N THR A 208 4.22 16.63 10.64
CA THR A 208 2.83 16.77 10.20
C THR A 208 2.40 18.24 10.16
N TYR A 209 2.70 19.01 11.23
CA TYR A 209 2.36 20.43 11.27
C TYR A 209 3.06 21.23 10.16
N ARG A 210 4.38 21.03 10.00
CA ARG A 210 5.16 21.71 8.96
C ARG A 210 4.77 21.26 7.55
N GLY A 211 4.43 19.99 7.37
CA GLY A 211 3.93 19.45 6.10
C GLY A 211 2.63 20.11 5.66
N LEU A 212 1.68 20.31 6.59
CA LEU A 212 0.43 21.02 6.30
C LEU A 212 0.67 22.49 5.90
N GLN A 213 1.66 23.15 6.51
CA GLN A 213 2.09 24.49 6.11
C GLN A 213 2.78 24.47 4.73
N ARG A 214 3.64 23.49 4.48
CA ARG A 214 4.38 23.32 3.22
C ARG A 214 3.46 23.14 2.02
N ILE A 215 2.40 22.34 2.15
CA ILE A 215 1.39 22.17 1.10
C ILE A 215 0.41 23.36 1.00
N GLY A 216 0.63 24.42 1.80
CA GLY A 216 -0.20 25.63 1.81
C GLY A 216 -1.60 25.44 2.42
N HIS A 217 -1.83 24.39 3.21
CA HIS A 217 -3.14 24.07 3.75
C HIS A 217 -3.32 24.61 5.18
N GLU A 218 -3.39 25.94 5.31
CA GLU A 218 -3.44 26.66 6.60
C GLU A 218 -4.56 26.18 7.54
N ALA A 219 -5.75 25.94 7.00
CA ALA A 219 -6.88 25.41 7.78
C ALA A 219 -6.58 24.02 8.38
N GLY A 220 -5.81 23.22 7.64
CA GLY A 220 -5.38 21.89 8.07
C GLY A 220 -4.33 21.99 9.17
N ALA A 221 -3.33 22.87 8.99
CA ALA A 221 -2.32 23.14 10.01
C ALA A 221 -2.94 23.66 11.32
N ALA A 222 -3.92 24.58 11.23
CA ALA A 222 -4.65 25.09 12.39
C ALA A 222 -5.46 23.99 13.09
N LEU A 223 -6.19 23.17 12.33
CA LEU A 223 -6.94 22.03 12.86
C LEU A 223 -6.02 21.02 13.55
N TYR A 224 -4.86 20.73 12.95
CA TYR A 224 -3.87 19.84 13.53
C TYR A 224 -3.32 20.38 14.85
N ALA A 225 -2.93 21.67 14.89
CA ALA A 225 -2.45 22.30 16.11
C ALA A 225 -3.50 22.27 17.24
N GLU A 226 -4.75 22.56 16.92
CA GLU A 226 -5.87 22.44 17.86
C GLU A 226 -6.02 20.99 18.36
N SER A 227 -5.91 20.01 17.47
CA SER A 227 -5.97 18.59 17.85
C SER A 227 -4.82 18.18 18.79
N ILE A 228 -3.58 18.66 18.57
CA ILE A 228 -2.48 18.45 19.52
C ILE A 228 -2.82 19.03 20.89
N ALA A 229 -3.33 20.27 20.95
CA ALA A 229 -3.68 20.90 22.21
C ALA A 229 -4.80 20.15 22.96
N LEU A 230 -5.81 19.64 22.25
CA LEU A 230 -6.88 18.83 22.84
C LEU A 230 -6.36 17.50 23.40
N TYR A 231 -5.47 16.83 22.66
CA TYR A 231 -4.98 15.49 23.02
C TYR A 231 -3.80 15.49 23.99
N ALA A 232 -3.14 16.63 24.18
CA ALA A 232 -2.04 16.81 25.12
C ALA A 232 -2.40 16.46 26.58
N HIS A 233 -3.68 16.62 26.96
CA HIS A 233 -4.16 16.24 28.29
C HIS A 233 -4.14 14.74 28.58
N PHE A 234 -4.07 13.91 27.54
CA PHE A 234 -4.19 12.45 27.68
C PHE A 234 -2.85 11.74 27.52
N TYR A 235 -1.87 12.38 26.88
CA TYR A 235 -0.61 11.75 26.50
C TYR A 235 0.56 12.71 26.67
N ASP A 236 1.50 12.39 27.59
CA ASP A 236 2.68 13.24 27.87
C ASP A 236 3.51 13.56 26.61
N ARG A 237 3.63 12.60 25.68
CA ARG A 237 4.32 12.81 24.40
C ARG A 237 3.66 13.88 23.51
N VAL A 238 2.34 14.02 23.60
CA VAL A 238 1.59 15.02 22.85
C VAL A 238 1.74 16.38 23.52
N GLU A 239 1.77 16.43 24.85
CA GLU A 239 2.08 17.67 25.59
C GLU A 239 3.49 18.19 25.28
N GLN A 240 4.49 17.31 25.26
CA GLN A 240 5.86 17.68 24.86
C GLN A 240 5.91 18.23 23.43
N ALA A 241 5.16 17.61 22.51
CA ALA A 241 5.07 18.10 21.14
C ALA A 241 4.34 19.45 21.05
N ARG A 242 3.27 19.64 21.82
CA ARG A 242 2.54 20.91 21.93
C ARG A 242 3.50 22.04 22.34
N ASP A 243 4.26 21.82 23.40
CA ASP A 243 5.25 22.78 23.90
C ASP A 243 6.34 23.06 22.88
N ALA A 244 6.92 22.02 22.27
CA ALA A 244 7.97 22.16 21.26
C ALA A 244 7.51 22.94 20.02
N LEU A 245 6.23 22.83 19.66
CA LEU A 245 5.62 23.56 18.55
C LEU A 245 5.10 24.96 18.94
N GLY A 246 5.18 25.34 20.22
CA GLY A 246 4.66 26.62 20.70
C GLY A 246 3.14 26.73 20.60
N ILE A 247 2.42 25.61 20.60
CA ILE A 247 0.96 25.58 20.53
C ILE A 247 0.41 25.91 21.91
N ALA A 248 -0.53 26.86 21.99
CA ALA A 248 -1.15 27.22 23.26
C ALA A 248 -1.97 26.04 23.83
N ALA A 249 -1.84 25.81 25.14
CA ALA A 249 -2.67 24.84 25.85
C ALA A 249 -4.15 25.24 25.80
N LEU A 250 -5.03 24.26 25.66
CA LEU A 250 -6.47 24.44 25.78
C LEU A 250 -6.94 23.94 27.15
N PRO A 251 -8.11 24.40 27.65
CA PRO A 251 -8.76 23.74 28.78
C PRO A 251 -9.20 22.33 28.37
N LYS A 252 -9.14 21.38 29.31
CA LYS A 252 -9.65 20.03 29.08
C LYS A 252 -11.15 20.08 28.77
N THR A 253 -11.55 19.53 27.63
CA THR A 253 -12.95 19.44 27.19
C THR A 253 -13.36 17.98 26.97
N GLU A 254 -14.63 17.67 27.27
CA GLU A 254 -15.21 16.33 27.04
C GLU A 254 -15.85 16.20 25.65
N GLN A 255 -16.15 17.32 25.00
CA GLN A 255 -16.80 17.38 23.70
C GLN A 255 -16.01 18.29 22.77
N THR A 256 -15.87 17.85 21.52
CA THR A 256 -15.19 18.58 20.45
C THR A 256 -15.82 18.24 19.10
N ASP A 257 -15.87 19.21 18.19
CA ASP A 257 -16.31 19.05 16.81
C ASP A 257 -15.15 18.79 15.83
N ILE A 258 -13.94 18.54 16.35
CA ILE A 258 -12.70 18.42 15.58
C ILE A 258 -12.80 17.39 14.44
N MET A 259 -13.52 16.29 14.65
CA MET A 259 -13.72 15.26 13.63
C MET A 259 -14.61 15.74 12.48
N SER A 260 -15.71 16.43 12.79
CA SER A 260 -16.61 17.00 11.78
C SER A 260 -15.88 18.05 10.93
N ARG A 261 -15.06 18.89 11.58
CA ARG A 261 -14.23 19.88 10.89
C ARG A 261 -13.12 19.24 10.05
N TYR A 262 -12.54 18.13 10.51
CA TYR A 262 -11.56 17.36 9.76
C TYR A 262 -12.17 16.80 8.47
N TYR A 263 -13.32 16.13 8.53
CA TYR A 263 -13.95 15.57 7.34
C TYR A 263 -14.38 16.64 6.33
N ALA A 264 -14.67 17.87 6.79
CA ALA A 264 -14.96 18.98 5.89
C ALA A 264 -13.74 19.44 5.05
N ILE A 265 -12.52 19.11 5.47
CA ILE A 265 -11.26 19.52 4.79
C ILE A 265 -10.38 18.34 4.36
N ASN A 266 -10.78 17.10 4.62
CA ASN A 266 -9.97 15.91 4.35
C ASN A 266 -9.53 15.83 2.88
N ASP A 267 -10.48 15.95 1.96
CA ASP A 267 -10.23 15.81 0.52
C ASP A 267 -9.39 16.98 -0.02
N SER A 268 -9.52 18.17 0.58
CA SER A 268 -8.72 19.34 0.18
C SER A 268 -7.27 19.24 0.67
N ILE A 269 -7.02 18.61 1.82
CA ILE A 269 -5.66 18.29 2.29
C ILE A 269 -5.00 17.30 1.33
N GLU A 270 -5.71 16.22 0.98
CA GLU A 270 -5.23 15.21 0.03
C GLU A 270 -4.89 15.84 -1.33
N SER A 271 -5.82 16.62 -1.88
CA SER A 271 -5.62 17.32 -3.17
C SER A 271 -4.44 18.29 -3.12
N ALA A 272 -4.28 19.04 -2.02
CA ALA A 272 -3.16 19.97 -1.85
C ALA A 272 -1.81 19.24 -1.77
N ARG A 273 -1.75 18.11 -1.08
CA ARG A 273 -0.56 17.25 -1.03
C ARG A 273 -0.20 16.71 -2.41
N GLN A 274 -1.15 16.14 -3.13
CA GLN A 274 -0.93 15.58 -4.47
C GLN A 274 -0.44 16.65 -5.46
N ALA A 275 -1.06 17.83 -5.43
CA ALA A 275 -0.63 18.98 -6.23
C ALA A 275 0.80 19.43 -5.87
N TYR A 276 1.11 19.50 -4.57
CA TYR A 276 2.45 19.86 -4.10
C TYR A 276 3.51 18.87 -4.59
N ILE A 277 3.27 17.55 -4.45
CA ILE A 277 4.17 16.49 -4.91
C ILE A 277 4.49 16.66 -6.40
N ARG A 278 3.46 16.86 -7.25
CA ARG A 278 3.69 17.05 -8.69
C ARG A 278 4.50 18.29 -9.02
N ALA A 279 4.22 19.40 -8.32
CA ALA A 279 4.89 20.67 -8.58
C ALA A 279 6.34 20.70 -8.08
N HIS A 280 6.65 19.93 -7.03
CA HIS A 280 7.93 20.01 -6.30
C HIS A 280 8.67 18.66 -6.22
N ILE A 281 8.42 17.73 -7.13
CA ILE A 281 9.06 16.40 -7.06
C ILE A 281 10.58 16.47 -7.03
N ALA A 282 11.19 17.45 -7.70
CA ALA A 282 12.65 17.66 -7.67
C ALA A 282 13.18 18.02 -6.26
N GLU A 283 12.36 18.58 -5.38
CA GLU A 283 12.72 18.87 -3.98
C GLU A 283 12.52 17.65 -3.08
N LEU A 284 11.62 16.75 -3.47
CA LEU A 284 11.25 15.55 -2.71
C LEU A 284 12.14 14.35 -3.08
N GLU A 285 12.57 14.28 -4.34
CA GLU A 285 13.43 13.23 -4.86
C GLU A 285 14.74 13.17 -4.07
N GLN A 286 15.14 11.96 -3.73
CA GLN A 286 16.39 11.70 -3.01
C GLN A 286 17.25 10.82 -3.91
N GLU A 287 18.46 11.29 -4.21
CA GLU A 287 19.47 10.48 -4.90
C GLU A 287 19.77 9.21 -4.06
N GLU A 288 19.93 8.08 -4.75
CA GLU A 288 20.07 6.73 -4.13
C GLU A 288 21.28 6.54 -3.24
#